data_AF-A0A842RS28-F1
#
_entry.id   AF-A0A842RS28-F1
#
_cell.length_a   1.000
_cell.length_b   1.000
_cell.length_c   1.000
_cell.angle_alpha   90.00
_cell.angle_beta   90.00
_cell.angle_gamma   90.00
#
_symmetry.space_group_name_H-M   'P 1'
#
loop_
_entity.id
_entity.type
_entity.pdbx_description
1 polymer ?
#
loop_
_entity_poly.entity_id
_entity_poly.type
_entity_poly.pdbx_seq_one_letter_code
_entity_poly.pdbx_strand_id
1 'polypeptide(L)'
;EQYFERIIEKVENLAGESFKDSIVVKRIVSHEHFKNKFNAYKGTALSLAHTLFQTAIFRPHHKSEKIKNLYYAGMYTHPGVGVPVSIISAQLACEKIIEDVKNNLV
;
A
#
# COMPACT_ATOMS: atom_id res chain seq x y z
N GLU A 1 -3.12 -21.07 -9.73
CA GLU A 1 -4.44 -21.63 -10.13
C GLU A 1 -5.08 -22.50 -9.05
N GLN A 2 -4.33 -23.32 -8.32
CA GLN A 2 -4.88 -24.12 -7.20
C GLN A 2 -5.73 -23.32 -6.18
N TYR A 3 -5.33 -22.11 -5.81
CA TYR A 3 -6.13 -21.25 -4.92
C TYR A 3 -7.44 -20.76 -5.53
N PHE A 4 -7.47 -20.55 -6.85
CA PHE A 4 -8.70 -20.14 -7.55
C PHE A 4 -9.75 -21.25 -7.44
N GLU A 5 -9.37 -22.50 -7.72
CA GLU A 5 -10.26 -23.65 -7.61
C GLU A 5 -10.87 -23.77 -6.20
N ARG A 6 -10.03 -23.68 -5.16
CA ARG A 6 -10.46 -23.71 -3.76
C ARG A 6 -11.41 -22.56 -3.38
N ILE A 7 -11.19 -21.37 -3.94
CA ILE A 7 -12.05 -20.21 -3.67
C ILE A 7 -13.39 -20.38 -4.37
N ILE A 8 -13.41 -20.80 -5.63
CA ILE A 8 -14.64 -21.01 -6.39
C ILE A 8 -15.51 -22.07 -5.72
N GLU A 9 -14.94 -23.24 -5.41
CA GLU A 9 -15.65 -24.31 -4.70
C GLU A 9 -16.25 -23.80 -3.38
N LYS A 10 -15.48 -23.04 -2.59
CA LYS A 10 -15.96 -22.45 -1.33
C LYS A 10 -17.10 -21.45 -1.55
N VAL A 11 -17.00 -20.59 -2.56
CA VAL A 11 -18.03 -19.57 -2.85
C VAL A 11 -19.30 -20.22 -3.37
N GLU A 12 -19.21 -21.19 -4.29
CA GLU A 12 -20.35 -21.96 -4.79
C GLU A 12 -21.07 -22.70 -3.64
N ASN A 13 -20.32 -23.34 -2.74
CA ASN A 13 -20.90 -24.00 -1.56
C ASN A 13 -21.61 -23.03 -0.60
N LEU A 14 -21.08 -21.82 -0.42
CA LEU A 14 -21.68 -20.78 0.43
C LEU A 14 -22.91 -20.15 -0.23
N ALA A 15 -22.89 -19.97 -1.55
CA ALA A 15 -23.97 -19.38 -2.32
C ALA A 15 -25.11 -20.39 -2.61
N GLY A 16 -24.80 -21.70 -2.62
CA GLY A 16 -25.74 -22.75 -3.00
C GLY A 16 -25.99 -22.84 -4.51
N GLU A 17 -25.11 -22.26 -5.32
CA GLU A 17 -25.26 -22.17 -6.77
C GLU A 17 -23.89 -22.38 -7.45
N SER A 18 -23.87 -23.13 -8.55
CA SER A 18 -22.68 -23.28 -9.37
C SER A 18 -22.64 -22.23 -10.47
N PHE A 19 -21.50 -21.55 -10.59
CA PHE A 19 -21.25 -20.51 -11.59
C PHE A 19 -19.86 -20.63 -12.24
N LYS A 20 -19.04 -21.61 -11.85
CA LYS A 20 -17.68 -21.80 -12.37
C LYS A 20 -17.64 -21.87 -13.90
N ASP A 21 -18.57 -22.63 -14.49
CA ASP A 21 -18.65 -22.82 -15.94
C ASP A 21 -19.15 -21.58 -16.68
N SER A 22 -19.73 -20.61 -15.96
CA SER A 22 -20.18 -19.33 -16.50
C SER A 22 -19.07 -18.26 -16.53
N ILE A 23 -17.86 -18.56 -16.04
CA ILE A 23 -16.75 -17.60 -15.98
C ILE A 23 -16.16 -17.40 -17.38
N VAL A 24 -16.43 -16.24 -17.99
CA VAL A 24 -15.90 -15.87 -19.32
C VAL A 24 -14.48 -15.28 -19.24
N VAL A 25 -14.17 -14.57 -18.15
CA VAL A 25 -12.88 -13.88 -17.96
C VAL A 25 -12.36 -14.14 -16.56
N LYS A 26 -11.08 -14.52 -16.47
CA LYS A 26 -10.37 -14.77 -15.21
C LYS A 26 -9.10 -13.92 -15.18
N ARG A 27 -8.95 -13.06 -14.17
CA ARG A 27 -7.70 -12.35 -13.87
C ARG A 27 -7.25 -12.65 -12.45
N ILE A 28 -6.05 -13.20 -12.32
CA ILE A 28 -5.46 -13.52 -11.01
C ILE A 28 -4.46 -12.43 -10.64
N VAL A 29 -4.62 -11.88 -9.44
CA VAL A 29 -3.72 -10.88 -8.85
C VAL A 29 -3.13 -11.47 -7.58
N SER A 30 -1.80 -11.52 -7.50
CA SER A 30 -1.04 -12.03 -6.35
C SER A 30 -0.02 -11.00 -5.88
N HIS A 31 0.72 -11.30 -4.81
CA HIS A 31 1.82 -10.45 -4.32
C HIS A 31 2.84 -10.11 -5.41
N GLU A 32 3.10 -11.03 -6.35
CA GLU A 32 4.03 -10.80 -7.46
C GLU A 32 3.51 -9.71 -8.40
N HIS A 33 2.20 -9.66 -8.64
CA HIS A 33 1.60 -8.57 -9.39
C HIS A 33 1.88 -7.22 -8.72
N PHE A 34 1.70 -7.12 -7.40
CA PHE A 34 1.97 -5.87 -6.68
C PHE A 34 3.45 -5.46 -6.74
N LYS A 35 4.35 -6.43 -6.58
CA LYS A 35 5.79 -6.21 -6.69
C LYS A 35 6.16 -5.66 -8.08
N ASN A 36 5.67 -6.30 -9.14
CA ASN A 36 6.07 -5.98 -10.51
C ASN A 36 5.33 -4.76 -11.08
N LYS A 37 4.07 -4.55 -10.71
CA LYS A 37 3.23 -3.47 -11.26
C LYS A 37 3.39 -2.14 -10.51
N PHE A 38 3.57 -2.20 -9.19
CA PHE A 38 3.57 -1.01 -8.33
C PHE A 38 4.88 -0.80 -7.58
N ASN A 39 5.92 -1.60 -7.86
CA ASN A 39 7.17 -1.62 -7.09
C ASN A 39 6.92 -1.81 -5.59
N ALA A 40 5.85 -2.51 -5.23
CA ALA A 40 5.46 -2.69 -3.84
C ALA A 40 6.48 -3.61 -3.15
N TYR A 41 7.07 -3.11 -2.05
CA TYR A 41 8.04 -3.88 -1.28
C TYR A 41 7.42 -5.19 -0.81
N LYS A 42 8.06 -6.32 -1.13
CA LYS A 42 7.56 -7.69 -0.87
C LYS A 42 6.15 -7.98 -1.43
N GLY A 43 5.64 -7.18 -2.35
CA GLY A 43 4.32 -7.38 -2.96
C GLY A 43 3.13 -7.08 -2.03
N THR A 44 3.31 -6.25 -1.01
CA THR A 44 2.21 -5.85 -0.12
C THR A 44 1.20 -4.96 -0.86
N ALA A 45 -0.09 -5.22 -0.64
CA ALA A 45 -1.17 -4.34 -1.09
C ALA A 45 -1.46 -3.22 -0.07
N LEU A 46 -0.98 -3.37 1.17
CA LEU A 46 -1.42 -2.57 2.32
C LEU A 46 -0.26 -1.97 3.14
N SER A 47 0.89 -1.70 2.50
CA SER A 47 2.05 -1.09 3.16
C SER A 47 2.61 -1.91 4.34
N LEU A 48 3.16 -1.24 5.36
CA LEU A 48 3.69 -1.79 6.62
C LEU A 48 2.57 -2.45 7.43
N ALA A 49 2.92 -3.49 8.20
CA ALA A 49 1.98 -4.19 9.05
C ALA A 49 1.56 -3.34 10.26
N HIS A 50 0.44 -3.71 10.88
CA HIS A 50 -0.08 -3.05 12.08
C HIS A 50 0.58 -3.58 13.37
N THR A 51 1.91 -3.63 13.39
CA THR A 51 2.67 -3.97 14.61
C THR A 51 2.98 -2.68 15.38
N LEU A 52 3.25 -2.81 16.68
CA LEU A 52 3.58 -1.65 17.53
C LEU A 52 4.70 -0.78 16.93
N PHE A 53 5.78 -1.40 16.46
CA PHE A 53 6.94 -0.71 15.87
C PHE A 53 6.76 -0.30 14.40
N GLN A 54 5.60 -0.53 13.78
CA GLN A 54 5.31 -0.12 12.40
C GLN A 54 4.10 0.81 12.30
N THR A 55 3.69 1.39 13.43
CA THR A 55 2.50 2.24 13.54
C THR A 55 2.82 3.59 14.19
N ALA A 56 1.90 4.54 14.01
CA ALA A 56 1.95 5.88 14.58
C ALA A 56 3.31 6.58 14.39
N ILE A 57 3.99 6.90 15.49
CA ILE A 57 5.29 7.61 15.51
C ILE A 57 6.46 6.75 15.03
N PHE A 58 6.32 5.42 15.00
CA PHE A 58 7.36 4.50 14.53
C PHE A 58 7.33 4.29 13.01
N ARG A 59 6.39 4.94 12.31
CA ARG A 59 6.38 4.95 10.85
C ARG A 59 7.47 5.88 10.29
N PRO A 60 7.99 5.58 9.09
CA PRO A 60 8.91 6.48 8.39
C PRO A 60 8.38 7.91 8.29
N HIS A 61 9.26 8.87 8.58
CA HIS A 61 8.99 10.30 8.46
C HIS A 61 9.01 10.77 6.99
N HIS A 62 8.50 11.98 6.76
CA HIS A 62 8.43 12.58 5.43
C HIS A 62 9.76 13.10 4.88
N LYS A 63 10.80 13.22 5.70
CA LYS A 63 12.13 13.70 5.29
C LYS A 63 13.17 12.61 5.50
N SER A 64 14.08 12.47 4.55
CA SER A 64 15.23 11.58 4.70
C SER A 64 16.23 12.13 5.72
N GLU A 65 16.64 11.30 6.67
CA GLU A 65 17.73 11.62 7.60
C GLU A 65 19.11 11.51 6.93
N LYS A 66 19.20 10.79 5.80
CA LYS A 66 20.46 10.44 5.13
C LYS A 66 20.76 11.33 3.92
N ILE A 67 19.73 11.75 3.20
CA ILE A 67 19.87 12.48 1.94
C ILE A 67 19.21 13.84 2.10
N LYS A 68 20.00 14.91 1.90
CA LYS A 68 19.49 16.28 1.92
C LYS A 68 18.48 16.48 0.78
N ASN A 69 17.43 17.25 1.06
CA ASN A 69 16.38 17.58 0.09
C ASN A 69 15.64 16.36 -0.52
N LEU A 70 15.58 15.24 0.20
CA LEU A 70 14.78 14.07 -0.16
C LEU A 70 13.60 13.90 0.79
N TYR A 71 12.40 13.81 0.21
CA TYR A 71 11.14 13.67 0.93
C TYR A 71 10.34 12.45 0.45
N TYR A 72 9.50 11.94 1.33
CA TYR A 72 8.69 10.75 1.12
C TYR A 72 7.21 11.07 1.35
N ALA A 73 6.36 10.56 0.46
CA ALA A 73 4.91 10.66 0.56
C ALA A 73 4.26 9.33 0.13
N GLY A 74 3.06 9.07 0.67
CA GLY A 74 2.24 7.92 0.35
C GLY A 74 2.08 6.95 1.51
N MET A 75 1.64 5.73 1.19
CA MET A 75 1.09 4.80 2.19
C MET A 75 2.10 4.25 3.21
N TYR A 76 3.41 4.32 2.92
CA TYR A 76 4.48 3.80 3.79
C TYR A 76 4.96 4.78 4.84
N THR A 77 4.79 6.07 4.59
CA THR A 77 5.09 7.12 5.56
C THR A 77 3.95 7.31 6.56
N HIS A 78 4.17 8.12 7.58
CA HIS A 78 3.07 8.66 8.38
C HIS A 78 2.03 9.36 7.44
N PRO A 79 0.72 9.24 7.67
CA PRO A 79 0.05 8.55 8.78
C PRO A 79 -0.25 7.06 8.55
N GLY A 80 -0.34 6.56 7.31
CA GLY A 80 -0.87 5.20 7.14
C GLY A 80 -1.14 4.72 5.73
N VAL A 81 -1.70 3.51 5.66
CA VAL A 81 -2.23 2.87 4.44
C VAL A 81 -3.67 3.29 4.15
N GLY A 82 -3.98 3.51 2.87
CA GLY A 82 -5.30 3.87 2.38
C GLY A 82 -5.28 5.11 1.50
N VAL A 83 -6.31 5.30 0.67
CA VAL A 83 -6.37 6.43 -0.27
C VAL A 83 -6.39 7.77 0.48
N PRO A 84 -7.29 8.02 1.46
CA PRO A 84 -7.33 9.31 2.15
C PRO A 84 -6.03 9.64 2.87
N VAL A 85 -5.47 8.67 3.59
CA VAL A 85 -4.22 8.86 4.35
C VAL A 85 -2.99 9.03 3.44
N SER A 86 -2.98 8.45 2.24
CA SER A 86 -1.91 8.70 1.27
C SER A 86 -1.96 10.13 0.72
N ILE A 87 -3.17 10.69 0.56
CA ILE A 87 -3.35 12.09 0.16
C ILE A 87 -2.89 13.02 1.29
N ILE A 88 -3.29 12.74 2.54
CA ILE A 88 -2.83 13.49 3.72
C ILE A 88 -1.30 13.42 3.84
N SER A 89 -0.71 12.24 3.63
CA SER A 89 0.73 12.06 3.62
C SER A 89 1.44 12.97 2.61
N ALA A 90 0.85 13.15 1.42
CA ALA A 90 1.38 14.08 0.42
C ALA A 90 1.25 15.56 0.87
N GLN A 91 0.16 15.93 1.54
CA GLN A 91 0.00 17.27 2.12
C GLN A 91 1.07 17.55 3.18
N LEU A 92 1.26 16.62 4.12
CA LEU A 92 2.28 16.74 5.18
C LEU A 92 3.70 16.80 4.62
N ALA A 93 4.01 16.02 3.58
CA ALA A 93 5.29 16.11 2.90
C ALA A 93 5.50 17.49 2.24
N CYS A 94 4.47 18.04 1.61
CA CYS A 94 4.50 19.37 1.00
C CYS A 94 4.71 20.47 2.04
N GLU A 95 3.97 20.42 3.16
CA GLU A 95 4.15 21.33 4.29
C GLU A 95 5.57 21.28 4.82
N LYS A 96 6.15 20.08 4.97
CA LYS A 96 7.52 19.92 5.43
C LYS A 96 8.55 20.51 4.44
N ILE A 97 8.34 20.35 3.15
CA ILE A 97 9.18 20.99 2.12
C ILE A 97 9.12 22.51 2.24
N ILE A 98 7.93 23.09 2.36
CA ILE A 98 7.74 24.55 2.48
C ILE A 98 8.42 25.09 3.74
N GLU A 99 8.28 24.38 4.87
CA GLU A 99 8.94 24.72 6.13
C GLU A 99 10.47 24.74 5.97
N ASP A 100 11.04 23.68 5.38
CA ASP A 100 12.48 23.54 5.23
C ASP A 100 13.06 24.59 4.27
N VAL A 101 12.33 24.97 3.21
CA VAL A 101 12.72 26.08 2.32
C VAL A 101 12.76 27.40 3.08
N LYS A 102 11.74 27.72 3.89
CA LYS A 102 11.71 28.95 4.69
C LYS A 102 12.88 29.03 5.67
N ASN A 103 13.32 27.89 6.18
CA ASN A 103 14.42 27.77 7.14
C ASN A 103 15.81 27.65 6.46
N ASN A 104 15.91 27.76 5.13
CA ASN A 104 17.15 27.55 4.37
C ASN A 104 17.81 26.19 4.65
N LEU A 105 17.00 25.14 4.85
CA LEU A 105 17.43 23.76 5.11
C LEU A 105 17.44 22.88 3.84
N VAL A 106 17.17 23.49 2.69
CA VAL A 106 17.13 22.88 1.36
C VAL A 106 18.28 23.40 0.51
#